data_AF-A0A4R6RZ61-F1
#
_entry.id   AF-A0A4R6RZ61-F1
#
_cell.length_a   1.000
_cell.length_b   1.000
_cell.length_c   1.000
_cell.angle_alpha   90.00
_cell.angle_beta   90.00
_cell.angle_gamma   90.00
#
_symmetry.space_group_name_H-M   'P 1'
#
loop_
_entity.id
_entity.type
_entity.pdbx_description
1 polymer ?
#
loop_
_entity_poly.entity_id
_entity_poly.type
_entity_poly.pdbx_seq_one_letter_code
_entity_poly.pdbx_strand_id
1 'polypeptide(L)'
;MNSVSWSDCTTSLVDGEWIIQSGDYRSVLPNPRAATQTLANVLYSTVHAGQPASGEELPWLPPNDIEFEEQLTGAFSEELLDEQCEVLLEGQKDVLVSLAGVRIVAEREAIHESNRGTSIGIPAVRPNLSPGFLLLNSGKRISSLDKSGLVRIYFRIDSPEEAALAWPIVSDFLWRQPFPWQLKCLSRKDSYPRNDAIVAYVGYDAIEESLAELLKAVAPLWGLAKASGKTEKSPWVLHVSDHVAIAFEPDDPRAEYAGLSFGMHRSKLTAEAIISSLRHGLDPDENIAQHFTHGNVDSTNPWRNMTSPQLKTHIDYGQ
;
A
#
# COMPACT_ATOMS: atom_id res chain seq x y z
N MET A 1 -35.59 5.60 10.23
CA MET A 1 -34.47 5.95 9.34
C MET A 1 -33.34 5.02 9.72
N ASN A 2 -32.94 4.11 8.83
CA ASN A 2 -31.88 3.15 9.12
C ASN A 2 -30.56 3.80 8.66
N SER A 3 -29.74 4.19 9.61
CA SER A 3 -28.43 4.79 9.38
C SER A 3 -27.38 4.10 10.24
N VAL A 4 -26.19 3.93 9.69
CA VAL A 4 -25.00 3.44 10.39
C VAL A 4 -23.92 4.49 10.23
N SER A 5 -23.32 4.91 11.34
CA SER A 5 -22.15 5.79 11.35
C SER A 5 -20.94 4.96 11.76
N TRP A 6 -19.88 5.03 10.95
CA TRP A 6 -18.61 4.36 11.22
C TRP A 6 -17.48 5.30 10.83
N SER A 7 -16.61 5.63 11.80
CA SER A 7 -15.71 6.78 11.70
C SER A 7 -16.50 8.06 11.36
N ASP A 8 -15.95 8.95 10.53
CA ASP A 8 -16.60 10.18 10.05
C ASP A 8 -17.59 9.96 8.90
N CYS A 9 -17.89 8.71 8.57
CA CYS A 9 -18.81 8.36 7.50
C CYS A 9 -20.17 7.90 8.04
N THR A 10 -21.25 8.47 7.51
CA THR A 10 -22.62 8.01 7.75
C THR A 10 -23.21 7.44 6.47
N THR A 11 -23.74 6.22 6.57
CA THR A 11 -24.46 5.53 5.49
C THR A 11 -25.91 5.33 5.91
N SER A 12 -26.86 5.62 5.03
CA SER A 12 -28.28 5.44 5.31
C SER A 12 -29.06 4.93 4.10
N LEU A 13 -30.20 4.29 4.37
CA LEU A 13 -31.17 3.86 3.37
C LEU A 13 -32.48 4.65 3.57
N VAL A 14 -32.83 5.51 2.62
CA VAL A 14 -33.99 6.40 2.67
C VAL A 14 -34.78 6.26 1.38
N ASP A 15 -36.06 5.89 1.48
CA ASP A 15 -36.98 5.74 0.33
C ASP A 15 -36.43 4.88 -0.83
N GLY A 16 -35.60 3.88 -0.50
CA GLY A 16 -34.96 2.99 -1.48
C GLY A 16 -33.62 3.49 -2.04
N GLU A 17 -33.20 4.71 -1.68
CA GLU A 17 -31.92 5.29 -2.07
C GLU A 17 -30.87 5.14 -0.97
N TRP A 18 -29.63 4.85 -1.38
CA TRP A 18 -28.48 4.75 -0.50
C TRP A 18 -27.77 6.10 -0.42
N ILE A 19 -27.61 6.64 0.77
CA ILE A 19 -26.95 7.93 1.00
C ILE A 19 -25.68 7.70 1.79
N ILE A 20 -24.54 8.12 1.25
CA ILE A 20 -23.24 8.11 1.91
C ILE A 20 -22.80 9.55 2.12
N GLN A 21 -22.39 9.88 3.35
CA GLN A 21 -21.92 11.20 3.72
C GLN A 21 -20.64 11.11 4.55
N SER A 22 -19.64 11.94 4.23
CA SER A 22 -18.37 12.04 4.96
C SER A 22 -17.81 13.46 4.81
N GLY A 23 -17.85 14.27 5.87
CA GLY A 23 -17.58 15.70 5.75
C GLY A 23 -18.50 16.38 4.73
N ASP A 24 -17.90 17.12 3.78
CA ASP A 24 -18.62 17.78 2.67
C ASP A 24 -18.99 16.83 1.52
N TYR A 25 -18.42 15.61 1.50
CA TYR A 25 -18.76 14.62 0.50
C TYR A 25 -20.15 14.02 0.78
N ARG A 26 -21.00 14.01 -0.24
CA ARG A 26 -22.30 13.34 -0.20
C ARG A 26 -22.60 12.69 -1.54
N SER A 27 -23.06 11.44 -1.50
CA SER A 27 -23.52 10.71 -2.69
C SER A 27 -24.85 10.02 -2.44
N VAL A 28 -25.68 9.97 -3.49
CA VAL A 28 -26.96 9.26 -3.52
C VAL A 28 -26.86 8.18 -4.58
N LEU A 29 -27.11 6.93 -4.20
CA LEU A 29 -26.78 5.76 -5.00
C LEU A 29 -28.01 4.85 -5.17
N PRO A 30 -28.23 4.32 -6.38
CA PRO A 30 -29.49 3.69 -6.74
C PRO A 30 -29.62 2.25 -6.25
N ASN A 31 -28.53 1.61 -5.81
CA ASN A 31 -28.54 0.20 -5.44
C ASN A 31 -27.40 -0.13 -4.46
N PRO A 32 -27.50 -1.24 -3.69
CA PRO A 32 -26.52 -1.59 -2.67
C PRO A 32 -25.14 -1.90 -3.22
N ARG A 33 -25.01 -2.36 -4.48
CA ARG A 33 -23.71 -2.62 -5.10
C ARG A 33 -22.94 -1.33 -5.33
N ALA A 34 -23.61 -0.32 -5.89
CA ALA A 34 -23.04 1.02 -6.05
C ALA A 34 -22.69 1.63 -4.69
N ALA A 35 -23.58 1.49 -3.70
CA ALA A 35 -23.32 1.92 -2.33
C ALA A 35 -22.10 1.26 -1.69
N THR A 36 -21.93 -0.05 -1.88
CA THR A 36 -20.77 -0.79 -1.35
C THR A 36 -19.47 -0.27 -1.97
N GLN A 37 -19.42 -0.11 -3.30
CA GLN A 37 -18.21 0.36 -3.98
C GLN A 37 -17.85 1.79 -3.57
N THR A 38 -18.83 2.70 -3.55
CA THR A 38 -18.60 4.09 -3.15
C THR A 38 -18.19 4.19 -1.70
N LEU A 39 -18.82 3.42 -0.80
CA LEU A 39 -18.46 3.41 0.63
C LEU A 39 -17.04 2.88 0.82
N ALA A 40 -16.65 1.80 0.12
CA ALA A 40 -15.29 1.28 0.18
C ALA A 40 -14.25 2.31 -0.27
N ASN A 41 -14.53 3.09 -1.33
CA ASN A 41 -13.65 4.15 -1.80
C ASN A 41 -13.54 5.33 -0.82
N VAL A 42 -14.68 5.75 -0.23
CA VAL A 42 -14.71 6.80 0.80
C VAL A 42 -13.90 6.36 2.02
N LEU A 43 -14.16 5.15 2.52
CA LEU A 43 -13.44 4.56 3.65
C LEU A 43 -11.94 4.40 3.38
N TYR A 44 -11.55 3.98 2.17
CA TYR A 44 -10.14 3.93 1.79
C TYR A 44 -9.50 5.33 1.84
N SER A 45 -10.17 6.33 1.26
CA SER A 45 -9.63 7.68 1.16
C SER A 45 -9.50 8.34 2.53
N THR A 46 -10.58 8.35 3.33
CA THR A 46 -10.60 9.04 4.62
C THR A 46 -9.90 8.24 5.71
N VAL A 47 -10.28 6.98 5.86
CA VAL A 47 -9.90 6.19 7.04
C VAL A 47 -8.52 5.54 6.87
N HIS A 48 -8.21 4.99 5.69
CA HIS A 48 -6.88 4.42 5.46
C HIS A 48 -5.85 5.48 5.06
N ALA A 49 -6.09 6.17 3.94
CA ALA A 49 -5.12 7.07 3.35
C ALA A 49 -4.99 8.41 4.08
N GLY A 50 -6.01 8.82 4.86
CA GLY A 50 -6.01 10.10 5.57
C GLY A 50 -6.24 11.31 4.66
N GLN A 51 -6.95 11.09 3.56
CA GLN A 51 -7.28 12.09 2.54
C GLN A 51 -8.75 12.52 2.64
N PRO A 52 -9.14 13.69 2.09
CA PRO A 52 -10.54 14.07 1.99
C PRO A 52 -11.39 12.98 1.30
N ALA A 53 -12.65 12.89 1.69
CA ALA A 53 -13.56 11.89 1.14
C ALA A 53 -13.72 12.04 -0.38
N SER A 54 -13.45 10.95 -1.10
CA SER A 54 -13.77 10.78 -2.51
C SER A 54 -14.44 9.42 -2.70
N GLY A 55 -15.59 9.41 -3.37
CA GLY A 55 -16.30 8.17 -3.67
C GLY A 55 -16.15 7.68 -5.11
N GLU A 56 -15.33 8.37 -5.90
CA GLU A 56 -14.86 7.87 -7.19
C GLU A 56 -13.71 6.87 -6.93
N GLU A 57 -13.57 5.85 -7.78
CA GLU A 57 -12.22 5.26 -7.95
C GLU A 57 -11.33 6.43 -8.34
N LEU A 58 -10.16 6.59 -7.71
CA LEU A 58 -9.22 7.68 -8.01
C LEU A 58 -9.26 7.90 -9.53
N PRO A 59 -9.83 9.03 -9.99
CA PRO A 59 -10.22 9.19 -11.38
C PRO A 59 -9.01 8.86 -12.23
N TRP A 60 -9.23 8.22 -13.39
CA TRP A 60 -8.24 7.95 -14.44
C TRP A 60 -7.04 8.87 -14.23
N LEU A 61 -6.02 8.35 -13.55
CA LEU A 61 -5.06 9.21 -12.85
C LEU A 61 -4.55 10.22 -13.88
N PRO A 62 -4.64 11.54 -13.64
CA PRO A 62 -3.92 12.52 -14.43
C PRO A 62 -2.50 12.01 -14.67
N PRO A 63 -1.88 12.35 -15.83
CA PRO A 63 -0.53 11.91 -16.13
C PRO A 63 0.38 12.14 -14.92
N ASN A 64 1.26 11.17 -14.65
CA ASN A 64 2.21 11.22 -13.54
C ASN A 64 2.81 12.61 -13.39
N ASP A 65 3.07 13.05 -12.15
CA ASP A 65 3.86 14.25 -11.91
C ASP A 65 5.31 13.93 -12.29
N ILE A 66 5.62 14.09 -13.59
CA ILE A 66 6.90 13.68 -14.19
C ILE A 66 8.06 14.36 -13.45
N GLU A 67 7.92 15.64 -13.12
CA GLU A 67 8.96 16.39 -12.41
C GLU A 67 9.21 15.81 -11.02
N PHE A 68 8.15 15.46 -10.28
CA PHE A 68 8.30 14.84 -8.98
C PHE A 68 8.82 13.40 -9.08
N GLU A 69 8.40 12.63 -10.09
CA GLU A 69 8.95 11.30 -10.35
C GLU A 69 10.43 11.34 -10.69
N GLU A 70 10.88 12.31 -11.50
CA GLU A 70 12.28 12.54 -11.81
C GLU A 70 13.08 12.91 -10.55
N GLN A 71 12.54 13.78 -9.69
CA GLN A 71 13.16 14.12 -8.40
C GLN A 71 13.34 12.88 -7.52
N LEU A 72 12.31 12.05 -7.38
CA LEU A 72 12.37 10.82 -6.58
C LEU A 72 13.27 9.74 -7.21
N THR A 73 13.31 9.68 -8.55
CA THR A 73 14.15 8.73 -9.30
C THR A 73 15.62 9.12 -9.29
N GLY A 74 15.94 10.42 -9.25
CA GLY A 74 17.31 10.93 -9.21
C GLY A 74 18.15 10.41 -8.05
N ALA A 75 17.52 9.94 -6.98
CA ALA A 75 18.21 9.27 -5.87
C ALA A 75 18.72 7.84 -6.21
N PHE A 76 18.34 7.27 -7.36
CA PHE A 76 18.63 5.89 -7.76
C PHE A 76 19.00 5.74 -9.24
N SER A 77 19.36 6.82 -9.93
CA SER A 77 19.51 6.80 -11.40
C SER A 77 20.60 5.84 -11.91
N GLU A 78 21.52 5.43 -11.04
CA GLU A 78 22.60 4.49 -11.36
C GLU A 78 22.34 3.06 -10.85
N GLU A 79 21.26 2.84 -10.09
CA GLU A 79 20.96 1.53 -9.51
C GLU A 79 20.28 0.61 -10.54
N LEU A 80 21.01 -0.42 -10.97
CA LEU A 80 20.53 -1.46 -11.88
C LEU A 80 20.36 -2.79 -11.14
N LEU A 81 19.30 -3.52 -11.49
CA LEU A 81 19.05 -4.87 -11.02
C LEU A 81 19.19 -5.85 -12.17
N ASP A 82 19.92 -6.94 -11.90
CA ASP A 82 20.02 -8.06 -12.82
C ASP A 82 18.74 -8.89 -12.81
N GLU A 83 18.03 -8.88 -13.92
CA GLU A 83 16.81 -9.65 -14.09
C GLU A 83 16.98 -10.72 -15.17
N GLN A 84 16.59 -11.94 -14.83
CA GLN A 84 16.77 -13.10 -15.70
C GLN A 84 15.90 -12.93 -16.96
N CYS A 85 16.52 -13.18 -18.11
CA CYS A 85 15.88 -13.07 -19.41
C CYS A 85 16.24 -14.26 -20.31
N GLU A 86 15.41 -14.50 -21.32
CA GLU A 86 15.67 -15.50 -22.35
C GLU A 86 16.13 -14.78 -23.63
N VAL A 87 17.28 -15.16 -24.17
CA VAL A 87 17.76 -14.63 -25.45
C VAL A 87 16.96 -15.27 -26.58
N LEU A 88 16.24 -14.45 -27.34
CA LEU A 88 15.45 -14.90 -28.49
C LEU A 88 16.23 -14.78 -29.80
N LEU A 89 17.02 -13.72 -29.95
CA LEU A 89 17.85 -13.47 -31.13
C LEU A 89 19.06 -12.60 -30.79
N GLU A 90 20.24 -13.02 -31.24
CA GLU A 90 21.48 -12.26 -31.10
C GLU A 90 21.78 -11.45 -32.37
N GLY A 91 22.02 -10.15 -32.20
CA GLY A 91 22.61 -9.26 -33.20
C GLY A 91 24.00 -8.80 -32.77
N GLN A 92 24.69 -8.07 -33.65
CA GLN A 92 26.05 -7.57 -33.36
C GLN A 92 26.09 -6.44 -32.32
N LYS A 93 25.05 -5.61 -32.27
CA LYS A 93 24.94 -4.47 -31.33
C LYS A 93 23.78 -4.64 -30.35
N ASP A 94 22.71 -5.27 -30.83
CA ASP A 94 21.47 -5.42 -30.08
C ASP A 94 21.14 -6.89 -29.90
N VAL A 95 20.52 -7.21 -28.77
CA VAL A 95 20.02 -8.55 -28.43
C VAL A 95 18.52 -8.45 -28.17
N LEU A 96 17.73 -9.30 -28.82
CA LEU A 96 16.32 -9.44 -28.52
C LEU A 96 16.16 -10.46 -27.39
N VAL A 97 15.58 -10.03 -26.27
CA VAL A 97 15.32 -10.88 -25.11
C VAL A 97 13.83 -10.93 -24.78
N SER A 98 13.40 -12.03 -24.15
CA SER A 98 12.14 -12.15 -23.43
C SER A 98 12.39 -11.87 -21.95
N LEU A 99 11.74 -10.84 -21.41
CA LEU A 99 11.80 -10.46 -20.00
C LEU A 99 10.37 -10.36 -19.48
N ALA A 100 10.02 -11.12 -18.45
CA ALA A 100 8.68 -11.09 -17.85
C ALA A 100 7.50 -11.21 -18.86
N GLY A 101 7.70 -11.97 -19.95
CA GLY A 101 6.69 -12.16 -21.00
C GLY A 101 6.61 -11.04 -22.04
N VAL A 102 7.43 -10.00 -21.93
CA VAL A 102 7.58 -8.95 -22.96
C VAL A 102 8.88 -9.12 -23.74
N ARG A 103 8.86 -8.71 -25.01
CA ARG A 103 10.03 -8.74 -25.90
C ARG A 103 10.70 -7.39 -25.90
N ILE A 104 11.99 -7.36 -25.57
CA ILE A 104 12.78 -6.13 -25.44
C ILE A 104 14.02 -6.26 -26.30
N VAL A 105 14.33 -5.21 -27.05
CA VAL A 105 15.62 -5.05 -27.73
C VAL A 105 16.52 -4.27 -26.79
N ALA A 106 17.65 -4.86 -26.41
CA ALA A 106 18.63 -4.25 -25.51
C ALA A 106 19.99 -4.20 -26.18
N GLU A 107 20.82 -3.23 -25.81
CA GLU A 107 22.23 -3.20 -26.21
C GLU A 107 22.94 -4.43 -25.66
N ARG A 108 23.86 -5.01 -26.43
CA ARG A 108 24.62 -6.20 -26.01
C ARG A 108 25.35 -5.99 -24.68
N GLU A 109 25.80 -4.77 -24.42
CA GLU A 109 26.52 -4.37 -23.21
C GLU A 109 25.65 -4.44 -21.94
N ALA A 110 24.33 -4.34 -22.08
CA ALA A 110 23.39 -4.49 -20.97
C ALA A 110 23.08 -5.96 -20.63
N ILE A 111 23.55 -6.91 -21.45
CA ILE A 111 23.34 -8.34 -21.28
C ILE A 111 24.50 -8.95 -20.49
N HIS A 112 24.19 -9.58 -19.38
CA HIS A 112 25.15 -10.24 -18.51
C HIS A 112 24.98 -11.76 -18.58
N GLU A 113 26.07 -12.48 -18.84
CA GLU A 113 26.09 -13.93 -18.83
C GLU A 113 26.73 -14.44 -17.53
N SER A 114 26.06 -15.37 -16.86
CA SER A 114 26.57 -16.00 -15.66
C SER A 114 26.32 -17.51 -15.67
N ASN A 115 26.88 -18.21 -14.69
CA ASN A 115 26.57 -19.62 -14.45
C ASN A 115 25.10 -19.89 -14.08
N ARG A 116 24.31 -18.84 -13.78
CA ARG A 116 22.88 -18.93 -13.46
C ARG A 116 21.97 -18.66 -14.67
N GLY A 117 22.55 -18.33 -15.83
CA GLY A 117 21.82 -17.95 -17.03
C GLY A 117 22.15 -16.53 -17.48
N THR A 118 21.35 -16.03 -18.41
CA THR A 118 21.45 -14.68 -18.97
C THR A 118 20.56 -13.72 -18.18
N SER A 119 21.11 -12.55 -17.83
CA SER A 119 20.37 -11.44 -17.24
C SER A 119 20.56 -10.16 -18.02
N ILE A 120 19.69 -9.20 -17.74
CA ILE A 120 19.77 -7.82 -18.22
C ILE A 120 19.72 -6.88 -17.03
N GLY A 121 20.60 -5.87 -17.03
CA GLY A 121 20.55 -4.78 -16.06
C GLY A 121 19.38 -3.85 -16.34
N ILE A 122 18.45 -3.74 -15.41
CA ILE A 122 17.28 -2.85 -15.54
C ILE A 122 17.15 -1.92 -14.33
N PRO A 123 16.71 -0.65 -14.52
CA PRO A 123 16.63 0.32 -13.43
C PRO A 123 15.88 -0.22 -12.21
N ALA A 124 16.40 -0.01 -11.00
CA ALA A 124 15.77 -0.49 -9.77
C ALA A 124 14.41 0.20 -9.52
N VAL A 125 14.29 1.45 -9.96
CA VAL A 125 13.05 2.22 -9.91
C VAL A 125 12.14 1.87 -11.09
N ARG A 126 10.87 1.62 -10.81
CA ARG A 126 9.85 1.30 -11.80
C ARG A 126 8.66 2.27 -11.67
N PRO A 127 8.51 3.23 -12.61
CA PRO A 127 7.28 4.01 -12.70
C PRO A 127 6.13 3.11 -13.19
N ASN A 128 4.88 3.50 -12.89
CA ASN A 128 3.66 2.89 -13.42
C ASN A 128 3.35 1.43 -13.04
N LEU A 129 4.14 0.78 -12.18
CA LEU A 129 3.80 -0.56 -11.67
C LEU A 129 2.75 -0.53 -10.54
N SER A 130 2.52 0.64 -9.95
CA SER A 130 1.51 0.86 -8.92
C SER A 130 0.89 2.24 -9.20
N PRO A 131 -0.41 2.33 -9.51
CA PRO A 131 -1.03 3.60 -9.89
C PRO A 131 -0.78 4.69 -8.84
N GLY A 132 -0.15 5.80 -9.25
CA GLY A 132 0.19 6.93 -8.37
C GLY A 132 1.43 6.74 -7.48
N PHE A 133 2.18 5.65 -7.65
CA PHE A 133 3.39 5.36 -6.87
C PHE A 133 4.58 4.97 -7.75
N LEU A 134 5.77 5.43 -7.36
CA LEU A 134 7.05 4.86 -7.81
C LEU A 134 7.39 3.62 -7.00
N LEU A 135 7.81 2.56 -7.68
CA LEU A 135 8.27 1.34 -7.05
C LEU A 135 9.81 1.29 -7.03
N LEU A 136 10.39 0.81 -5.94
CA LEU A 136 11.77 0.39 -5.83
C LEU A 136 11.79 -1.06 -5.31
N ASN A 137 12.64 -1.91 -5.87
CA ASN A 137 12.73 -3.31 -5.47
C ASN A 137 14.18 -3.69 -5.12
N SER A 138 14.38 -4.64 -4.21
CA SER A 138 15.72 -5.10 -3.83
C SER A 138 16.38 -6.04 -4.85
N GLY A 139 15.72 -6.31 -5.98
CA GLY A 139 16.11 -7.34 -6.96
C GLY A 139 15.89 -8.78 -6.48
N LYS A 140 15.56 -8.98 -5.20
CA LYS A 140 15.16 -10.29 -4.65
C LYS A 140 13.63 -10.38 -4.72
N ARG A 141 13.11 -11.52 -5.20
CA ARG A 141 11.66 -11.69 -5.36
C ARG A 141 10.95 -11.76 -4.01
N ILE A 142 10.14 -10.76 -3.68
CA ILE A 142 9.17 -10.87 -2.56
C ILE A 142 8.14 -11.97 -2.81
N SER A 143 7.82 -12.28 -4.07
CA SER A 143 6.86 -13.35 -4.38
C SER A 143 7.31 -14.74 -3.93
N SER A 144 8.57 -14.92 -3.52
CA SER A 144 9.02 -16.16 -2.86
C SER A 144 8.70 -16.18 -1.35
N LEU A 145 8.26 -15.07 -0.76
CA LEU A 145 7.78 -15.02 0.61
C LEU A 145 6.33 -15.51 0.65
N ASP A 146 6.01 -16.32 1.66
CA ASP A 146 4.62 -16.67 1.96
C ASP A 146 3.85 -15.39 2.32
N LYS A 147 2.68 -15.19 1.71
CA LYS A 147 1.81 -14.04 1.97
C LYS A 147 1.46 -13.92 3.46
N SER A 148 1.33 -15.06 4.16
CA SER A 148 1.02 -15.11 5.59
C SER A 148 2.09 -14.42 6.45
N GLY A 149 3.33 -14.33 5.95
CA GLY A 149 4.46 -13.68 6.59
C GLY A 149 4.91 -12.38 5.92
N LEU A 150 4.18 -11.84 4.94
CA LEU A 150 4.51 -10.56 4.33
C LEU A 150 3.91 -9.41 5.17
N VAL A 151 4.72 -8.42 5.49
CA VAL A 151 4.32 -7.27 6.30
C VAL A 151 4.58 -5.97 5.56
N ARG A 152 3.63 -5.05 5.68
CA ARG A 152 3.68 -3.68 5.19
C ARG A 152 4.08 -2.75 6.33
N ILE A 153 5.06 -1.88 6.08
CA ILE A 153 5.44 -0.77 6.94
C ILE A 153 5.02 0.51 6.22
N TYR A 154 4.09 1.25 6.80
CA TYR A 154 3.58 2.51 6.30
C TYR A 154 4.33 3.66 6.96
N PHE A 155 4.77 4.61 6.14
CA PHE A 155 5.25 5.89 6.61
C PHE A 155 4.26 6.95 6.18
N ARG A 156 3.67 7.61 7.16
CA ARG A 156 2.90 8.82 6.94
C ARG A 156 3.84 9.95 6.57
N ILE A 157 3.52 10.65 5.49
CA ILE A 157 4.25 11.84 5.04
C ILE A 157 3.25 12.94 4.74
N ASP A 158 3.51 14.14 5.25
CA ASP A 158 2.57 15.26 5.17
C ASP A 158 2.79 16.11 3.90
N SER A 159 4.00 16.10 3.32
CA SER A 159 4.31 16.87 2.11
C SER A 159 5.22 16.14 1.09
N PRO A 160 5.21 16.56 -0.19
CA PRO A 160 6.12 16.02 -1.20
C PRO A 160 7.59 16.25 -0.88
N GLU A 161 7.94 17.38 -0.26
CA GLU A 161 9.30 17.70 0.15
C GLU A 161 9.80 16.76 1.25
N GLU A 162 8.93 16.44 2.22
CA GLU A 162 9.22 15.43 3.23
C GLU A 162 9.43 14.06 2.60
N ALA A 163 8.63 13.70 1.59
CA ALA A 163 8.80 12.43 0.88
C ALA A 163 10.14 12.37 0.15
N ALA A 164 10.55 13.45 -0.52
CA ALA A 164 11.85 13.53 -1.19
C ALA A 164 13.04 13.39 -0.22
N LEU A 165 12.88 13.76 1.06
CA LEU A 165 13.87 13.55 2.11
C LEU A 165 13.81 12.13 2.70
N ALA A 166 12.61 11.62 2.97
CA ALA A 166 12.41 10.33 3.62
C ALA A 166 12.71 9.14 2.71
N TRP A 167 12.33 9.24 1.44
CA TRP A 167 12.49 8.21 0.42
C TRP A 167 13.92 7.66 0.32
N PRO A 168 14.97 8.48 0.12
CA PRO A 168 16.35 7.98 0.06
C PRO A 168 16.79 7.34 1.38
N ILE A 169 16.39 7.87 2.54
CA ILE A 169 16.79 7.33 3.85
C ILE A 169 16.20 5.94 4.09
N VAL A 170 14.89 5.77 3.82
CA VAL A 170 14.24 4.46 3.96
C VAL A 170 14.85 3.46 2.99
N SER A 171 15.10 3.87 1.74
CA SER A 171 15.69 2.99 0.74
C SER A 171 17.12 2.56 1.07
N ASP A 172 17.99 3.48 1.52
CA ASP A 172 19.37 3.20 1.90
C ASP A 172 19.42 2.27 3.12
N PHE A 173 18.51 2.45 4.08
CA PHE A 173 18.34 1.49 5.18
C PHE A 173 18.02 0.10 4.65
N LEU A 174 17.05 -0.01 3.73
CA LEU A 174 16.61 -1.28 3.15
C LEU A 174 17.69 -1.93 2.26
N TRP A 175 18.46 -1.15 1.49
CA TRP A 175 19.55 -1.65 0.65
C TRP A 175 20.63 -2.39 1.43
N ARG A 176 20.86 -2.00 2.69
CA ARG A 176 21.83 -2.66 3.58
C ARG A 176 21.30 -3.97 4.17
N GLN A 177 20.02 -4.28 3.95
CA GLN A 177 19.40 -5.46 4.53
C GLN A 177 19.64 -6.70 3.67
N PRO A 178 19.90 -7.86 4.31
CA PRO A 178 20.15 -9.10 3.57
C PRO A 178 18.87 -9.73 3.00
N PHE A 179 17.68 -9.29 3.43
CA PHE A 179 16.38 -9.87 3.05
C PHE A 179 15.74 -9.23 1.81
N PRO A 180 14.78 -9.91 1.15
CA PRO A 180 13.97 -9.32 0.08
C PRO A 180 13.06 -8.20 0.61
N TRP A 181 12.92 -7.13 -0.16
CA TRP A 181 12.04 -6.02 0.16
C TRP A 181 11.58 -5.29 -1.11
N GLN A 182 10.45 -4.61 -1.01
CA GLN A 182 9.90 -3.73 -2.03
C GLN A 182 9.44 -2.47 -1.33
N LEU A 183 9.67 -1.34 -1.96
CA LEU A 183 9.37 -0.03 -1.42
C LEU A 183 8.55 0.74 -2.45
N LYS A 184 7.54 1.48 -2.00
CA LYS A 184 6.73 2.35 -2.85
C LYS A 184 6.72 3.76 -2.28
N CYS A 185 6.83 4.78 -3.13
CA CYS A 185 6.64 6.18 -2.78
C CYS A 185 5.48 6.74 -3.58
N LEU A 186 4.57 7.46 -2.94
CA LEU A 186 3.57 8.26 -3.64
C LEU A 186 4.29 9.26 -4.55
N SER A 187 3.93 9.28 -5.82
CA SER A 187 4.58 10.13 -6.83
C SER A 187 3.69 11.25 -7.33
N ARG A 188 2.75 11.69 -6.49
CA ARG A 188 1.79 12.74 -6.82
C ARG A 188 1.73 13.79 -5.73
N LYS A 189 2.19 15.01 -6.05
CA LYS A 189 2.26 16.11 -5.08
C LYS A 189 0.89 16.49 -4.51
N ASP A 190 -0.14 16.46 -5.35
CA ASP A 190 -1.53 16.81 -4.98
C ASP A 190 -2.21 15.82 -4.03
N SER A 191 -1.59 14.66 -3.83
CA SER A 191 -2.17 13.55 -3.07
C SER A 191 -1.65 13.50 -1.63
N TYR A 192 -0.73 14.38 -1.24
CA TYR A 192 -0.29 14.55 0.16
C TYR A 192 -1.27 15.43 0.95
N PRO A 193 -1.40 15.27 2.28
CA PRO A 193 -0.69 14.32 3.16
C PRO A 193 -1.25 12.89 3.06
N ARG A 194 -0.43 11.83 3.19
CA ARG A 194 -0.97 10.45 3.26
C ARG A 194 -0.38 9.62 4.37
N ASN A 195 -1.22 8.79 4.97
CA ASN A 195 -0.82 7.76 5.93
C ASN A 195 -0.03 6.61 5.28
N ASP A 196 -0.19 6.39 3.98
CA ASP A 196 0.47 5.35 3.17
C ASP A 196 1.37 5.96 2.08
N ALA A 197 1.97 7.13 2.34
CA ALA A 197 2.79 7.84 1.35
C ALA A 197 4.06 7.08 0.96
N ILE A 198 4.72 6.43 1.91
CA ILE A 198 5.78 5.46 1.62
C ILE A 198 5.36 4.12 2.24
N VAL A 199 5.54 3.03 1.48
CA VAL A 199 5.17 1.68 1.94
C VAL A 199 6.29 0.71 1.65
N ALA A 200 6.87 0.11 2.69
CA ALA A 200 7.83 -0.98 2.57
C ALA A 200 7.13 -2.32 2.76
N TYR A 201 7.48 -3.30 1.94
CA TYR A 201 7.06 -4.69 2.00
C TYR A 201 8.28 -5.52 2.39
N VAL A 202 8.17 -6.27 3.48
CA VAL A 202 9.26 -7.08 4.03
C VAL A 202 8.70 -8.36 4.64
N GLY A 203 9.53 -9.40 4.75
CA GLY A 203 9.16 -10.60 5.47
C GLY A 203 9.02 -10.36 6.98
N TYR A 204 8.21 -11.18 7.64
CA TYR A 204 7.97 -11.11 9.09
C TYR A 204 9.28 -11.19 9.89
N ASP A 205 10.16 -12.14 9.57
CA ASP A 205 11.44 -12.31 10.28
C ASP A 205 12.33 -11.06 10.14
N ALA A 206 12.29 -10.41 8.98
CA ALA A 206 13.03 -9.18 8.73
C ALA A 206 12.55 -8.03 9.63
N ILE A 207 11.24 -7.92 9.88
CA ILE A 207 10.71 -6.90 10.79
C ILE A 207 11.18 -7.12 12.23
N GLU A 208 11.13 -8.35 12.72
CA GLU A 208 11.56 -8.67 14.08
C GLU A 208 13.03 -8.27 14.32
N GLU A 209 13.86 -8.38 13.29
CA GLU A 209 15.28 -8.05 13.37
C GLU A 209 15.57 -6.55 13.16
N SER A 210 14.85 -5.87 12.26
CA SER A 210 15.26 -4.56 11.75
C SER A 210 14.34 -3.40 12.11
N LEU A 211 13.15 -3.61 12.68
CA LEU A 211 12.16 -2.55 12.88
C LEU A 211 12.67 -1.43 13.81
N ALA A 212 13.31 -1.78 14.93
CA ALA A 212 13.84 -0.78 15.86
C ALA A 212 14.93 0.10 15.23
N GLU A 213 15.81 -0.50 14.42
CA GLU A 213 16.87 0.22 13.71
C GLU A 213 16.30 1.11 12.60
N LEU A 214 15.30 0.63 11.88
CA LEU A 214 14.56 1.42 10.91
C LEU A 214 13.94 2.64 11.59
N LEU A 215 13.17 2.45 12.67
CA LEU A 215 12.56 3.54 13.42
C LEU A 215 13.59 4.58 13.89
N LYS A 216 14.78 4.14 14.31
CA LYS A 216 15.89 5.03 14.66
C LYS A 216 16.45 5.78 13.46
N ALA A 217 16.57 5.14 12.29
CA ALA A 217 17.10 5.75 11.07
C ALA A 217 16.17 6.85 10.53
N VAL A 218 14.86 6.65 10.63
CA VAL A 218 13.85 7.62 10.18
C VAL A 218 13.41 8.63 11.26
N ALA A 219 13.81 8.43 12.52
CA ALA A 219 13.60 9.37 13.64
C ALA A 219 13.85 10.84 13.34
N PRO A 220 14.97 11.21 12.70
CA PRO A 220 15.29 12.62 12.43
C PRO A 220 14.31 13.31 11.46
N LEU A 221 13.55 12.56 10.67
CA LEU A 221 12.65 13.11 9.66
C LEU A 221 11.39 13.72 10.28
N TRP A 222 10.94 13.16 11.40
CA TRP A 222 9.66 13.50 12.00
C TRP A 222 9.68 14.76 12.86
N GLY A 223 10.87 15.34 13.10
CA GLY A 223 11.04 16.65 13.74
C GLY A 223 11.00 17.84 12.78
N LEU A 224 10.92 17.59 11.46
CA LEU A 224 10.90 18.63 10.43
C LEU A 224 9.46 19.04 10.03
N ALA A 225 8.47 18.25 10.42
CA ALA A 225 7.07 18.50 10.12
C ALA A 225 6.53 19.70 10.91
N LYS A 226 6.00 20.71 10.20
CA LYS A 226 5.01 21.61 10.80
C LYS A 226 3.72 20.80 10.89
N ALA A 227 3.52 20.10 12.01
CA ALA A 227 2.35 19.26 12.28
C ALA A 227 1.09 19.93 11.73
N SER A 228 0.65 19.47 10.56
CA SER A 228 -0.56 19.96 9.91
C SER A 228 -1.71 19.38 10.73
N GLY A 229 -2.22 20.19 11.66
CA GLY A 229 -3.12 19.73 12.71
C GLY A 229 -4.22 18.82 12.19
N LYS A 230 -4.36 17.67 12.86
CA LYS A 230 -5.29 16.53 12.67
C LYS A 230 -4.70 15.34 11.90
N THR A 231 -4.27 14.37 12.71
CA THR A 231 -3.72 13.07 12.33
C THR A 231 -4.77 11.98 12.54
N GLU A 232 -5.71 11.83 11.61
CA GLU A 232 -6.59 10.65 11.65
C GLU A 232 -5.78 9.41 11.27
N LYS A 233 -5.44 8.65 12.30
CA LYS A 233 -4.71 7.40 12.24
C LYS A 233 -5.65 6.30 11.77
N SER A 234 -5.24 5.53 10.76
CA SER A 234 -6.02 4.38 10.28
C SER A 234 -6.25 3.39 11.44
N PRO A 235 -7.50 3.03 11.77
CA PRO A 235 -7.82 2.08 12.83
C PRO A 235 -7.48 0.64 12.45
N TRP A 236 -7.18 0.39 11.17
CA TRP A 236 -6.86 -0.94 10.67
C TRP A 236 -5.39 -1.32 10.78
N VAL A 237 -4.49 -0.42 11.19
CA VAL A 237 -3.05 -0.68 11.25
C VAL A 237 -2.55 -0.61 12.69
N LEU A 238 -1.46 -1.30 13.00
CA LEU A 238 -0.78 -1.18 14.29
C LEU A 238 0.18 0.00 14.22
N HIS A 239 -0.09 1.06 14.97
CA HIS A 239 0.78 2.24 15.03
C HIS A 239 1.97 1.94 15.93
N VAL A 240 3.18 2.10 15.39
CA VAL A 240 4.43 1.92 16.14
C VAL A 240 5.04 3.27 16.52
N SER A 241 4.64 4.34 15.85
CA SER A 241 4.89 5.73 16.22
C SER A 241 3.79 6.62 15.62
N ASP A 242 3.91 7.95 15.74
CA ASP A 242 2.98 8.88 15.09
C ASP A 242 3.07 8.86 13.56
N HIS A 243 4.19 8.42 13.01
CA HIS A 243 4.46 8.46 11.57
C HIS A 243 4.66 7.08 10.95
N VAL A 244 4.73 6.02 11.75
CA VAL A 244 4.97 4.67 11.28
C VAL A 244 3.89 3.73 11.80
N ALA A 245 3.34 2.95 10.89
CA ALA A 245 2.40 1.89 11.23
C ALA A 245 2.74 0.61 10.46
N ILE A 246 2.24 -0.53 10.94
CA ILE A 246 2.46 -1.83 10.31
C ILE A 246 1.15 -2.60 10.14
N ALA A 247 1.11 -3.44 9.11
CA ALA A 247 0.04 -4.43 8.94
C ALA A 247 0.53 -5.61 8.09
N PHE A 248 0.01 -6.81 8.35
CA PHE A 248 0.23 -7.96 7.48
C PHE A 248 -0.48 -7.80 6.13
N GLU A 249 0.11 -8.36 5.07
CA GLU A 249 -0.55 -8.50 3.77
C GLU A 249 -1.87 -9.27 3.94
N PRO A 250 -3.00 -8.81 3.35
CA PRO A 250 -4.24 -9.57 3.38
C PRO A 250 -4.06 -10.96 2.77
N ASP A 251 -4.45 -11.97 3.56
CA ASP A 251 -4.48 -13.37 3.15
C ASP A 251 -5.93 -13.87 3.11
N ASP A 252 -6.73 -13.21 2.29
CA ASP A 252 -8.14 -13.54 2.10
C ASP A 252 -8.29 -14.63 1.04
N PRO A 253 -8.90 -15.80 1.37
CA PRO A 253 -9.03 -16.91 0.43
C PRO A 253 -10.05 -16.66 -0.69
N ARG A 254 -10.86 -15.60 -0.60
CA ARG A 254 -11.94 -15.31 -1.54
C ARG A 254 -11.42 -14.57 -2.78
N ALA A 255 -11.78 -15.07 -3.96
CA ALA A 255 -11.23 -14.64 -5.24
C ALA A 255 -11.50 -13.15 -5.55
N GLU A 256 -12.64 -12.61 -5.11
CA GLU A 256 -13.05 -11.23 -5.31
C GLU A 256 -12.28 -10.20 -4.46
N TYR A 257 -11.39 -10.67 -3.58
CA TYR A 257 -10.45 -9.84 -2.81
C TYR A 257 -8.99 -10.04 -3.24
N ALA A 258 -8.74 -10.94 -4.20
CA ALA A 258 -7.40 -11.17 -4.71
C ALA A 258 -6.85 -9.88 -5.36
N GLY A 259 -5.63 -9.51 -4.98
CA GLY A 259 -4.92 -8.35 -5.55
C GLY A 259 -5.35 -6.99 -5.02
N LEU A 260 -6.29 -6.93 -4.06
CA LEU A 260 -6.61 -5.66 -3.38
C LEU A 260 -5.43 -5.21 -2.51
N SER A 261 -5.21 -3.89 -2.45
CA SER A 261 -4.33 -3.32 -1.44
C SER A 261 -4.91 -3.53 -0.05
N PHE A 262 -4.06 -3.46 1.00
CA PHE A 262 -4.50 -3.58 2.39
C PHE A 262 -5.67 -2.64 2.72
N GLY A 263 -5.50 -1.35 2.46
CA GLY A 263 -6.52 -0.35 2.76
C GLY A 263 -7.83 -0.63 2.04
N MET A 264 -7.76 -0.99 0.75
CA MET A 264 -8.97 -1.30 -0.03
C MET A 264 -9.63 -2.59 0.46
N HIS A 265 -8.85 -3.60 0.85
CA HIS A 265 -9.36 -4.84 1.43
C HIS A 265 -10.17 -4.56 2.71
N ARG A 266 -9.58 -3.86 3.69
CA ARG A 266 -10.27 -3.53 4.95
C ARG A 266 -11.48 -2.61 4.73
N SER A 267 -11.36 -1.66 3.82
CA SER A 267 -12.46 -0.75 3.46
C SER A 267 -13.63 -1.49 2.80
N LYS A 268 -13.36 -2.42 1.89
CA LYS A 268 -14.38 -3.22 1.21
C LYS A 268 -15.13 -4.13 2.18
N LEU A 269 -14.42 -4.82 3.08
CA LEU A 269 -15.07 -5.66 4.11
C LEU A 269 -15.99 -4.84 5.03
N THR A 270 -15.51 -3.67 5.45
CA THR A 270 -16.27 -2.77 6.31
C THR A 270 -17.50 -2.23 5.59
N ALA A 271 -17.35 -1.83 4.31
CA ALA A 271 -18.45 -1.35 3.50
C ALA A 271 -19.53 -2.43 3.28
N GLU A 272 -19.14 -3.65 2.94
CA GLU A 272 -20.07 -4.77 2.75
C GLU A 272 -20.84 -5.09 4.04
N ALA A 273 -20.16 -5.07 5.19
CA ALA A 273 -20.78 -5.25 6.49
C ALA A 273 -21.82 -4.15 6.78
N ILE A 274 -21.44 -2.87 6.61
CA ILE A 274 -22.36 -1.74 6.86
C ILE A 274 -23.60 -1.81 5.96
N ILE A 275 -23.40 -2.05 4.65
CA ILE A 275 -24.51 -2.17 3.69
C ILE A 275 -25.40 -3.38 4.05
N SER A 276 -24.81 -4.52 4.40
CA SER A 276 -25.55 -5.71 4.82
C SER A 276 -26.36 -5.45 6.11
N SER A 277 -25.77 -4.78 7.10
CA SER A 277 -26.44 -4.42 8.35
C SER A 277 -27.67 -3.53 8.11
N LEU A 278 -27.54 -2.54 7.23
CA LEU A 278 -28.66 -1.67 6.85
C LEU A 278 -29.79 -2.41 6.12
N ARG A 279 -29.45 -3.38 5.27
CA ARG A 279 -30.44 -4.17 4.50
C ARG A 279 -31.19 -5.17 5.37
N HIS A 280 -30.50 -5.77 6.33
CA HIS A 280 -30.98 -6.93 7.05
C HIS A 280 -31.31 -6.62 8.52
N GLY A 281 -31.08 -5.39 8.97
CA GLY A 281 -31.31 -4.98 10.37
C GLY A 281 -30.36 -5.66 11.35
N LEU A 282 -29.11 -5.91 10.92
CA LEU A 282 -28.08 -6.53 11.77
C LEU A 282 -27.35 -5.47 12.58
N ASP A 283 -26.79 -5.87 13.72
CA ASP A 283 -25.86 -5.02 14.46
C ASP A 283 -24.61 -4.73 13.59
N PRO A 284 -24.23 -3.46 13.37
CA PRO A 284 -23.09 -3.12 12.53
C PRO A 284 -21.75 -3.67 13.02
N ASP A 285 -21.48 -3.60 14.32
CA ASP A 285 -20.18 -3.97 14.88
C ASP A 285 -20.00 -5.49 14.85
N GLU A 286 -21.04 -6.24 15.23
CA GLU A 286 -21.04 -7.71 15.10
C GLU A 286 -20.87 -8.15 13.65
N ASN A 287 -21.55 -7.46 12.71
CA ASN A 287 -21.48 -7.81 11.31
C ASN A 287 -20.10 -7.47 10.69
N ILE A 288 -19.47 -6.37 11.10
CA ILE A 288 -18.08 -6.05 10.71
C ILE A 288 -17.14 -7.13 11.21
N ALA A 289 -17.26 -7.55 12.48
CA ALA A 289 -16.44 -8.61 13.04
C ALA A 289 -16.59 -9.94 12.28
N GLN A 290 -17.82 -10.28 11.86
CA GLN A 290 -18.10 -11.45 11.02
C GLN A 290 -17.44 -11.34 9.63
N HIS A 291 -17.56 -10.19 8.96
CA HIS A 291 -16.91 -9.98 7.65
C HIS A 291 -15.39 -10.03 7.74
N PHE A 292 -14.82 -9.52 8.84
CA PHE A 292 -13.38 -9.62 9.12
C PHE A 292 -12.97 -11.08 9.29
N THR A 293 -13.68 -11.84 10.13
CA THR A 293 -13.39 -13.27 10.34
C THR A 293 -13.50 -14.08 9.04
N HIS A 294 -14.54 -13.84 8.23
CA HIS A 294 -14.69 -14.50 6.92
C HIS A 294 -13.55 -14.15 5.93
N GLY A 295 -12.96 -12.96 6.07
CA GLY A 295 -11.81 -12.51 5.28
C GLY A 295 -10.44 -12.84 5.87
N ASN A 296 -10.38 -13.77 6.82
CA ASN A 296 -9.15 -14.13 7.55
C ASN A 296 -8.53 -12.96 8.33
N VAL A 297 -9.31 -11.95 8.73
CA VAL A 297 -8.85 -10.78 9.51
C VAL A 297 -9.16 -11.00 10.99
N ASP A 298 -8.21 -10.71 11.87
CA ASP A 298 -8.47 -10.67 13.31
C ASP A 298 -9.36 -9.44 13.61
N SER A 299 -10.60 -9.69 14.06
CA SER A 299 -11.58 -8.62 14.31
C SER A 299 -11.21 -7.71 15.47
N THR A 300 -10.37 -8.17 16.39
CA THR A 300 -9.86 -7.38 17.52
C THR A 300 -8.53 -6.68 17.17
N ASN A 301 -7.82 -7.18 16.16
CA ASN A 301 -6.54 -6.66 15.69
C ASN A 301 -6.54 -6.59 14.14
N PRO A 302 -7.25 -5.63 13.54
CA PRO A 302 -7.45 -5.59 12.08
C PRO A 302 -6.16 -5.45 11.26
N TRP A 303 -5.05 -5.11 11.89
CA TRP A 303 -3.72 -5.02 11.28
C TRP A 303 -3.12 -6.37 10.91
N ARG A 304 -3.71 -7.49 11.34
CA ARG A 304 -3.21 -8.84 11.06
C ARG A 304 -4.29 -9.77 10.54
N ASN A 305 -3.84 -10.87 9.92
CA ASN A 305 -4.70 -12.00 9.63
C ASN A 305 -4.81 -12.90 10.88
N MET A 306 -5.86 -13.73 10.95
CA MET A 306 -5.95 -14.73 12.02
C MET A 306 -4.82 -15.75 11.95
N THR A 307 -4.28 -15.99 10.75
CA THR A 307 -3.15 -16.90 10.46
C THR A 307 -1.78 -16.23 10.57
N SER A 308 -1.71 -14.92 10.78
CA SER A 308 -0.42 -14.21 10.86
C SER A 308 0.38 -14.67 12.09
N PRO A 309 1.72 -14.77 11.97
CA PRO A 309 2.61 -14.95 13.13
C PRO A 309 2.36 -13.89 14.22
N GLN A 310 2.62 -14.25 15.48
CA GLN A 310 2.61 -13.28 16.58
C GLN A 310 3.93 -12.51 16.61
N LEU A 311 3.86 -11.18 16.60
CA LEU A 311 5.05 -10.34 16.81
C LEU A 311 5.68 -10.68 18.16
N LYS A 312 6.97 -11.04 18.15
CA LYS A 312 7.72 -11.46 19.36
C LYS A 312 8.29 -10.27 20.11
N THR A 313 8.61 -9.21 19.38
CA THR A 313 9.15 -7.99 19.95
C THR A 313 8.10 -7.27 20.78
N HIS A 314 8.33 -7.25 22.10
CA HIS A 314 7.76 -6.25 23.00
C HIS A 314 8.42 -4.89 22.68
N ILE A 315 8.10 -4.32 21.51
CA ILE A 315 8.28 -2.88 21.35
C ILE A 315 7.25 -2.28 22.28
N ASP A 316 7.70 -1.56 23.30
CA ASP A 316 6.81 -0.81 24.15
C ASP A 316 6.16 0.28 23.28
N TYR A 317 4.96 -0.01 22.76
CA TYR A 317 4.29 0.78 21.73
C TYR A 317 3.77 2.13 22.25
N GLY A 318 4.15 2.53 23.47
CA GLY A 318 3.86 3.84 24.04
C GLY A 318 2.39 4.23 23.86
N GLN A 319 1.49 3.57 24.59
CA GLN A 319 0.11 4.05 24.73
C GLN A 319 0.06 5.40 25.43
#